data_AF-A0A6L7KR28-F1
#
_entry.id   AF-A0A6L7KR28-F1
#
_cell.length_a   1.000
_cell.length_b   1.000
_cell.length_c   1.000
_cell.angle_alpha   90.00
_cell.angle_beta   90.00
_cell.angle_gamma   90.00
#
_symmetry.space_group_name_H-M   'P 1'
#
loop_
_entity.id
_entity.type
_entity.pdbx_description
1 polymer ?
#
loop_
_entity_poly.entity_id
_entity_poly.type
_entity_poly.pdbx_seq_one_letter_code
_entity_poly.pdbx_strand_id
1 'polypeptide(L)'
;MKGWKDHQLMQAVIDGDWTLVTRNSDDFRPRQGSASLAPCYVGQPLHAGLVCLNLLPGSGRVDQMSYFQAALDCIGNPGDLINKVIEVDPCSANLEQAVLRIYDFPQCGT
;
A
#
# COMPACT_ATOMS: atom_id res chain seq x y z
N MET A 1 19.66 -11.93 5.75
CA MET A 1 19.77 -10.48 5.50
C MET A 1 18.88 -9.79 6.51
N LYS A 2 19.42 -8.92 7.37
CA LYS A 2 18.69 -8.24 8.45
C LYS A 2 18.42 -6.79 8.03
N GLY A 3 17.13 -6.48 7.84
CA GLY A 3 16.44 -5.19 7.91
C GLY A 3 17.00 -3.98 7.17
N TRP A 4 16.53 -3.72 5.95
CA TRP A 4 16.51 -2.35 5.44
C TRP A 4 15.56 -1.51 6.30
N LYS A 5 15.95 -0.29 6.65
CA LYS A 5 15.04 0.68 7.28
C LYS A 5 14.04 1.20 6.23
N ASP A 6 12.87 1.63 6.66
CA ASP A 6 11.79 2.05 5.75
C ASP A 6 12.25 3.13 4.75
N HIS A 7 13.05 4.12 5.19
CA HIS A 7 13.60 5.14 4.30
C HIS A 7 14.60 4.60 3.26
N GLN A 8 15.35 3.55 3.58
CA GLN A 8 16.30 2.94 2.65
C GLN A 8 15.55 2.10 1.61
N LEU A 9 14.51 1.38 2.05
CA LEU A 9 13.59 0.67 1.18
C LEU A 9 12.90 1.65 0.23
N MET A 10 12.45 2.79 0.74
CA MET A 10 11.79 3.80 -0.08
C MET A 10 12.66 4.36 -1.18
N GLN A 11 13.91 4.68 -0.87
CA GLN A 11 14.82 5.19 -1.89
C GLN A 11 14.96 4.18 -3.03
N ALA A 12 15.14 2.89 -2.71
CA ALA A 12 15.25 1.84 -3.72
C ALA A 12 13.96 1.65 -4.54
N VAL A 13 12.79 1.77 -3.90
CA VAL A 13 11.49 1.67 -4.57
C VAL A 13 11.30 2.83 -5.57
N ILE A 14 11.66 4.05 -5.17
CA ILE A 14 11.57 5.25 -6.02
C ILE A 14 12.57 5.14 -7.18
N ASP A 15 13.83 4.83 -6.88
CA ASP A 15 14.90 4.72 -7.89
C ASP A 15 14.63 3.60 -8.91
N GLY A 16 13.95 2.53 -8.47
CA GLY A 16 13.57 1.39 -9.30
C GLY A 16 12.26 1.53 -10.06
N ASP A 17 11.50 2.61 -9.83
CA ASP A 17 10.13 2.79 -10.35
C ASP A 17 9.22 1.60 -10.01
N TRP A 18 9.28 1.14 -8.75
CA TRP A 18 8.55 -0.04 -8.29
C TRP A 18 7.27 0.31 -7.54
N THR A 19 6.20 -0.44 -7.79
CA THR A 19 5.04 -0.46 -6.91
C THR A 19 5.42 -1.16 -5.60
N LEU A 20 5.24 -0.49 -4.46
CA LEU A 20 5.45 -1.12 -3.15
C LEU A 20 4.19 -1.87 -2.72
N VAL A 21 4.37 -3.09 -2.21
CA VAL A 21 3.32 -3.85 -1.54
C VAL A 21 3.69 -3.98 -0.06
N THR A 22 2.81 -3.54 0.85
CA THR A 22 3.13 -3.46 2.28
C THR A 22 1.94 -3.82 3.16
N ARG A 23 2.24 -4.32 4.37
CA ARG A 23 1.27 -4.40 5.49
C ARG A 23 1.43 -3.26 6.50
N ASN A 24 2.44 -2.42 6.31
CA ASN A 24 2.76 -1.31 7.21
C ASN A 24 2.20 -0.01 6.66
N SER A 25 0.90 -0.02 6.31
CA SER A 25 0.27 1.07 5.57
C SER A 25 0.37 2.42 6.29
N ASP A 26 0.39 2.44 7.62
CA ASP A 26 0.50 3.66 8.43
C ASP A 26 1.85 4.39 8.30
N ASP A 27 2.94 3.69 7.98
CA ASP A 27 4.27 4.31 7.81
C ASP A 27 4.53 4.79 6.39
N PHE A 28 3.79 4.24 5.41
CA PHE A 28 3.96 4.54 3.99
C PHE A 28 2.84 5.40 3.40
N ARG A 29 1.66 5.49 4.02
CA ARG A 29 0.53 6.28 3.50
C ARG A 29 -0.07 7.20 4.58
N PRO A 30 -0.25 8.51 4.30
CA PRO A 30 -1.02 9.36 5.20
C PRO A 30 -2.47 8.87 5.24
N ARG A 31 -2.96 8.51 6.42
CA ARG A 31 -4.38 8.23 6.67
C ARG A 31 -5.01 9.43 7.38
N GLN A 32 -6.20 9.83 6.95
CA GLN A 32 -6.95 10.88 7.64
C GLN A 32 -7.22 10.43 9.09
N GLY A 33 -6.77 11.20 10.08
CA GLY A 33 -6.88 10.86 11.50
C GLY A 33 -5.78 9.95 12.06
N SER A 34 -4.79 9.55 11.26
CA SER A 34 -3.57 8.92 11.78
C SER A 34 -2.64 9.99 12.38
N ALA A 35 -2.05 9.70 13.54
CA ALA A 35 -0.98 10.53 14.11
C ALA A 35 0.32 10.43 13.30
N SER A 36 0.42 9.44 12.39
CA SER A 36 1.56 9.27 11.52
C SER A 36 1.49 10.26 10.35
N LEU A 37 2.43 11.21 10.33
CA LEU A 37 2.78 11.97 9.14
C LEU A 37 3.55 11.04 8.19
N ALA A 38 2.91 10.00 7.63
CA ALA A 38 3.55 8.90 6.92
C ALA A 38 4.72 9.35 6.04
N PRO A 39 5.97 9.32 6.55
CA PRO A 39 7.04 10.18 6.04
C PRO A 39 7.66 9.61 4.77
N CYS A 40 7.37 8.35 4.47
CA CYS A 40 8.08 7.55 3.48
C CYS A 40 7.59 7.79 2.03
N TYR A 41 6.32 8.17 1.82
CA TYR A 41 5.81 8.56 0.50
C TYR A 41 5.47 10.05 0.39
N VAL A 42 5.51 10.79 1.50
CA VAL A 42 5.18 12.22 1.49
C VAL A 42 6.21 13.01 0.66
N GLY A 43 5.71 13.87 -0.22
CA GLY A 43 6.53 14.85 -0.96
C GLY A 43 7.12 14.37 -2.29
N GLN A 44 6.83 13.15 -2.75
CA GLN A 44 7.21 12.72 -4.09
C GLN A 44 6.14 13.13 -5.12
N PRO A 45 6.51 13.76 -6.25
CA PRO A 45 5.55 14.18 -7.26
C PRO A 45 5.04 13.02 -8.14
N LEU A 46 5.79 11.93 -8.21
CA LEU A 46 5.47 10.74 -8.99
C LEU A 46 5.75 9.48 -8.18
N HIS A 47 4.79 8.57 -8.21
CA HIS A 47 4.84 7.27 -7.56
C HIS A 47 4.45 6.18 -8.56
N ALA A 48 5.20 5.08 -8.59
CA ALA A 48 4.81 3.87 -9.30
C ALA A 48 3.61 3.11 -8.67
N GLY A 49 3.12 3.59 -7.53
CA GLY A 49 1.96 3.07 -6.82
C GLY A 49 2.27 2.40 -5.48
N LEU A 50 1.23 2.19 -4.69
CA LEU A 50 1.29 1.54 -3.38
C LEU A 50 0.10 0.60 -3.18
N VAL A 51 0.38 -0.60 -2.70
CA VAL A 51 -0.64 -1.60 -2.34
C VAL A 51 -0.52 -1.88 -0.84
N CYS A 52 -1.58 -1.59 -0.10
CA CYS A 52 -1.70 -1.78 1.33
C CYS A 52 -2.56 -3.02 1.61
N LEU A 53 -1.95 -4.07 2.16
CA LEU A 53 -2.65 -5.29 2.59
C LEU A 53 -2.99 -5.18 4.09
N ASN A 54 -4.16 -4.64 4.40
CA ASN A 54 -4.61 -4.33 5.76
C ASN A 54 -5.22 -5.56 6.45
N LEU A 55 -4.43 -6.62 6.56
CA LEU A 55 -4.86 -7.91 7.12
C LEU A 55 -5.18 -7.81 8.63
N LEU A 56 -6.05 -8.69 9.10
CA LEU A 56 -6.39 -8.80 10.52
C LEU A 56 -5.19 -9.28 11.36
N PRO A 57 -5.15 -8.93 12.66
CA PRO A 57 -4.19 -9.54 13.59
C PRO A 57 -4.30 -11.06 13.58
N GLY A 58 -3.17 -11.75 13.52
CA GLY A 58 -3.12 -13.22 13.47
C GLY A 58 -3.25 -13.81 12.05
N SER A 59 -3.48 -12.99 11.02
CA SER A 59 -3.48 -13.47 9.63
C SER A 59 -2.14 -14.07 9.23
N GLY A 60 -2.21 -15.20 8.52
CA GLY A 60 -1.08 -15.99 8.07
C GLY A 60 -0.65 -15.68 6.64
N ARG A 61 0.24 -16.53 6.12
CA ARG A 61 0.74 -16.43 4.73
C ARG A 61 -0.37 -16.63 3.69
N VAL A 62 -1.33 -17.52 3.96
CA VAL A 62 -2.43 -17.81 3.05
C VAL A 62 -3.30 -16.56 2.84
N ASP A 63 -3.63 -15.88 3.93
CA ASP A 63 -4.40 -14.62 3.88
C ASP A 63 -3.64 -13.54 3.10
N GLN A 64 -2.33 -13.39 3.36
CA GLN A 64 -1.48 -12.46 2.62
C GLN A 64 -1.49 -12.72 1.12
N MET A 65 -1.36 -13.99 0.71
CA MET A 65 -1.38 -14.37 -0.70
C MET A 65 -2.75 -14.10 -1.32
N SER A 66 -3.83 -14.38 -0.59
CA SER A 66 -5.19 -14.11 -1.06
C SER A 66 -5.45 -12.62 -1.25
N TYR A 67 -5.06 -11.78 -0.30
CA TYR A 67 -5.23 -10.32 -0.40
C TYR A 67 -4.37 -9.74 -1.50
N PHE A 68 -3.15 -10.25 -1.67
CA PHE A 68 -2.29 -9.82 -2.76
C PHE A 68 -2.84 -10.23 -4.12
N GLN A 69 -3.38 -11.44 -4.26
CA GLN A 69 -4.04 -11.87 -5.49
C GLN A 69 -5.23 -10.96 -5.83
N ALA A 70 -6.05 -10.60 -4.84
CA ALA A 70 -7.16 -9.68 -5.05
C ALA A 70 -6.69 -8.30 -5.55
N ALA A 71 -5.55 -7.79 -5.03
CA ALA A 71 -4.94 -6.57 -5.54
C ALA A 71 -4.49 -6.72 -7.00
N LEU A 72 -3.83 -7.83 -7.35
CA LEU A 72 -3.38 -8.12 -8.71
C LEU A 72 -4.54 -8.20 -9.70
N ASP A 73 -5.67 -8.83 -9.32
CA ASP A 73 -6.85 -8.95 -10.16
C ASP A 73 -7.49 -7.59 -10.48
N CYS A 74 -7.23 -6.56 -9.67
CA CYS A 74 -7.66 -5.18 -9.92
C CYS A 74 -6.67 -4.36 -10.77
N ILE A 75 -5.42 -4.81 -10.95
CA ILE A 75 -4.41 -4.08 -11.72
C ILE A 75 -4.50 -4.58 -13.17
N GLY A 76 -5.11 -3.78 -14.05
CA GLY A 76 -5.42 -4.20 -15.42
C GLY A 76 -4.27 -4.00 -16.40
N ASN A 77 -3.61 -2.83 -16.36
CA ASN A 77 -2.56 -2.43 -17.28
C ASN A 77 -1.33 -1.82 -16.57
N PRO A 78 -0.16 -1.85 -17.23
CA PRO A 78 1.00 -1.08 -16.79
C PRO A 78 0.65 0.41 -16.68
N GLY A 79 0.86 1.01 -15.51
CA GLY A 79 0.58 2.42 -15.24
C GLY A 79 -0.73 2.71 -14.51
N ASP A 80 -1.62 1.71 -14.34
CA ASP A 80 -2.88 1.88 -13.61
C ASP A 80 -2.67 2.34 -12.15
N LEU A 81 -1.47 2.11 -11.60
CA LEU A 81 -1.11 2.45 -10.23
C LEU A 81 -0.30 3.73 -10.08
N ILE A 82 0.05 4.42 -11.17
CA ILE A 82 0.83 5.64 -11.07
C ILE A 82 0.06 6.66 -10.23
N ASN A 83 0.70 7.16 -9.17
CA ASN A 83 0.10 8.07 -8.20
C ASN A 83 -1.21 7.55 -7.58
N LYS A 84 -1.41 6.23 -7.51
CA LYS A 84 -2.54 5.61 -6.83
C LYS A 84 -2.14 4.71 -5.68
N VAL A 85 -3.08 4.52 -4.77
CA VAL A 85 -3.01 3.54 -3.70
C VAL A 85 -4.16 2.56 -3.85
N ILE A 86 -3.86 1.26 -3.71
CA ILE A 86 -4.84 0.21 -3.48
C ILE A 86 -4.82 -0.15 -2.00
N GLU A 87 -5.97 -0.10 -1.33
CA GLU A 87 -6.17 -0.73 -0.03
C GLU A 87 -6.98 -2.01 -0.19
N VAL A 88 -6.49 -3.09 0.42
CA VAL A 88 -7.18 -4.35 0.54
C VAL A 88 -7.48 -4.56 2.02
N ASP A 89 -8.76 -4.36 2.38
CA ASP A 89 -9.25 -4.43 3.74
C ASP A 89 -10.13 -5.67 3.95
N PRO A 90 -10.24 -6.20 5.18
CA PRO A 90 -11.22 -7.22 5.51
C PRO A 90 -12.65 -6.70 5.33
N CYS A 91 -13.51 -7.51 4.73
CA CYS A 91 -14.93 -7.22 4.66
C CYS A 91 -15.59 -7.46 6.03
N SER A 92 -16.21 -6.43 6.60
CA SER A 92 -16.87 -6.51 7.91
C SER A 92 -18.09 -7.45 7.93
N ALA A 93 -18.71 -7.68 6.77
CA ALA A 93 -19.85 -8.59 6.63
C ALA A 93 -19.43 -10.05 6.42
N ASN A 94 -18.23 -10.29 5.86
CA ASN A 94 -17.69 -11.62 5.64
C ASN A 94 -16.15 -11.58 5.66
N LEU A 95 -15.55 -12.13 6.71
CA LEU A 95 -14.09 -12.10 6.90
C LEU A 95 -13.30 -12.91 5.86
N GLU A 96 -13.97 -13.77 5.09
CA GLU A 96 -13.35 -14.51 3.97
C GLU A 96 -13.25 -13.67 2.70
N GLN A 97 -13.83 -12.46 2.69
CA GLN A 97 -13.80 -11.54 1.56
C GLN A 97 -12.98 -10.30 1.88
N ALA A 98 -12.35 -9.76 0.84
CA ALA A 98 -11.66 -8.48 0.90
C ALA A 98 -12.49 -7.38 0.22
N VAL A 99 -12.37 -6.16 0.73
CA VAL A 99 -12.88 -4.94 0.10
C VAL A 99 -11.68 -4.18 -0.46
N LEU A 100 -11.78 -3.81 -1.73
CA LEU A 100 -10.74 -3.05 -2.41
C LEU A 100 -11.15 -1.60 -2.56
N ARG A 101 -10.23 -0.69 -2.25
CA ARG A 101 -10.37 0.75 -2.50
C ARG A 101 -9.18 1.23 -3.30
N ILE A 102 -9.46 1.98 -4.37
CA ILE A 102 -8.43 2.60 -5.20
C ILE A 102 -8.68 4.11 -5.18
N TYR A 103 -7.65 4.88 -4.87
CA TYR A 103 -7.73 6.34 -4.86
C TYR A 103 -6.36 6.94 -5.17
N ASP A 104 -6.34 8.20 -5.59
CA ASP A 104 -5.10 8.92 -5.85
C ASP A 104 -4.34 9.19 -4.55
N PHE A 105 -3.01 9.19 -4.61
CA PHE A 105 -2.20 9.55 -3.45
C PHE A 105 -2.67 10.88 -2.84
N PRO A 106 -2.88 10.95 -1.51
CA PRO A 106 -3.26 12.19 -0.88
C PRO A 106 -2.19 13.23 -1.17
N GLN A 107 -2.56 14.31 -1.86
CA GLN A 107 -1.65 15.41 -2.10
C GLN A 107 -1.26 16.01 -0.74
N CYS A 108 0.02 16.25 -0.52
CA CYS A 108 0.44 17.11 0.57
C CYS A 108 -0.14 18.50 0.31
N GLY A 109 -1.06 18.95 1.17
CA GLY A 109 -1.62 20.29 1.09
C GLY A 109 -0.50 21.33 1.14
N THR A 110 -0.59 22.31 0.24
CA THR A 110 0.14 23.58 0.31
C THR A 110 -0.25 24.38 1.56
#